data_AF-A0A420RB15-F1
#
_entry.id   AF-A0A420RB15-F1
#
_cell.length_a   1.000
_cell.length_b   1.000
_cell.length_c   1.000
_cell.angle_alpha   90.00
_cell.angle_beta   90.00
_cell.angle_gamma   90.00
#
_symmetry.space_group_name_H-M   'P 1'
#
loop_
_entity.id
_entity.type
_entity.pdbx_description
1 polymer ?
#
loop_
_entity_poly.entity_id
_entity_poly.type
_entity_poly.pdbx_seq_one_letter_code
_entity_poly.pdbx_strand_id
1 'polypeptide(L)'
;MFDRLLSIRSLVFLDFYMYSEAYMFHALTDKPPVNISPVKPVLDYLEDAARFQGNVAAFGSRVMVQQRKFSILTCGDAVNTSSLRDKLLKNESVFVSLDPKDAMFAGFSRIRVSKARCYLEGASVAPDSDATGEGAGIRLFLKTSGRFYGINLPGRKDGAAPFNAFVGDARALLFEYSVEDRSIICDGEYGQNLDYTRQSPLTEWELSIGAGGLQARDLDFTNLKGIRMEFWCDITLKI
;
A
#
# COMPACT_ATOMS: atom_id res chain seq x y z
N MET A 1 -7.04 26.52 35.34
CA MET A 1 -7.52 25.12 35.50
C MET A 1 -8.35 24.68 34.30
N PHE A 2 -9.28 25.54 33.83
CA PHE A 2 -10.06 25.32 32.61
C PHE A 2 -9.21 25.02 31.36
N ASP A 3 -8.20 25.84 31.05
CA ASP A 3 -7.37 25.64 29.86
C ASP A 3 -6.63 24.30 29.87
N ARG A 4 -6.11 23.87 31.03
CA ARG A 4 -5.45 22.56 31.17
C ARG A 4 -6.42 21.41 30.93
N LEU A 5 -7.65 21.51 31.45
CA LEU A 5 -8.68 20.49 31.24
C LEU A 5 -9.10 20.44 29.77
N LEU A 6 -9.25 21.60 29.12
CA LEU A 6 -9.58 21.69 27.71
C LEU A 6 -8.46 21.12 26.84
N SER A 7 -7.19 21.43 27.14
CA SER A 7 -6.03 20.84 26.43
C SER A 7 -6.01 19.32 26.52
N ILE A 8 -6.23 18.74 27.70
CA ILE A 8 -6.29 17.28 27.88
C ILE A 8 -7.43 16.70 27.05
N ARG A 9 -8.62 17.31 27.09
CA ARG A 9 -9.78 16.84 26.32
C ARG A 9 -9.57 16.93 24.82
N SER A 10 -8.89 17.97 24.34
CA SER A 10 -8.53 18.11 22.92
C SER A 10 -7.56 17.02 22.46
N LEU A 11 -6.61 16.61 23.30
CA LEU A 11 -5.70 15.51 22.98
C LEU A 11 -6.45 14.17 22.91
N VAL A 12 -7.31 13.88 23.90
CA VAL A 12 -8.15 12.67 23.89
C VAL A 12 -9.09 12.66 22.69
N PHE A 13 -9.68 13.81 22.35
CA PHE A 13 -10.49 13.97 21.15
C PHE A 13 -9.70 13.61 19.88
N LEU A 14 -8.48 14.12 19.75
CA LEU A 14 -7.63 13.89 18.59
C LEU A 14 -7.26 12.42 18.44
N ASP A 15 -6.92 11.74 19.54
CA ASP A 15 -6.65 10.29 19.53
C ASP A 15 -7.86 9.50 19.07
N PHE A 16 -9.04 9.75 19.65
CA PHE A 16 -10.28 9.06 19.25
C PHE A 16 -10.65 9.34 17.80
N TYR A 17 -10.40 10.56 17.32
CA TYR A 17 -10.64 10.94 15.93
C TYR A 17 -9.71 10.16 14.99
N MET A 18 -8.42 10.08 15.30
CA MET A 18 -7.46 9.30 14.52
C MET A 18 -7.82 7.81 14.48
N TYR A 19 -8.22 7.22 15.61
CA TYR A 19 -8.69 5.84 15.66
C TYR A 19 -9.96 5.62 14.84
N SER A 20 -10.90 6.56 14.87
CA SER A 20 -12.12 6.52 14.06
C SER A 20 -11.81 6.55 12.56
N GLU A 21 -10.90 7.43 12.12
CA GLU A 21 -10.47 7.50 10.72
C GLU A 21 -9.78 6.22 10.27
N ALA A 22 -8.87 5.67 11.10
CA ALA A 22 -8.19 4.41 10.83
C ALA A 22 -9.20 3.25 10.73
N TYR A 23 -10.14 3.16 11.69
CA TYR A 23 -11.20 2.17 11.66
C TYR A 23 -12.03 2.31 10.37
N MET A 24 -12.50 3.51 10.01
CA MET A 24 -13.31 3.71 8.81
C MET A 24 -12.55 3.34 7.53
N PHE A 25 -11.25 3.65 7.47
CA PHE A 25 -10.38 3.24 6.36
C PHE A 25 -10.28 1.71 6.26
N HIS A 26 -9.99 1.03 7.36
CA HIS A 26 -9.88 -0.43 7.37
C HIS A 26 -11.24 -1.13 7.22
N ALA A 27 -12.32 -0.55 7.73
CA ALA A 27 -13.66 -1.08 7.63
C ALA A 27 -14.36 -0.76 6.30
N LEU A 28 -13.70 0.00 5.41
CA LEU A 28 -14.26 0.44 4.12
C LEU A 28 -15.63 1.14 4.27
N THR A 29 -15.83 1.89 5.36
CA THR A 29 -17.10 2.53 5.70
C THR A 29 -16.94 4.04 5.90
N ASP A 30 -18.03 4.78 5.72
CA ASP A 30 -18.19 6.19 6.04
C ASP A 30 -18.81 6.43 7.42
N LYS A 31 -19.25 5.35 8.09
CA LYS A 31 -19.93 5.45 9.39
C LYS A 31 -18.91 5.39 10.51
N PRO A 32 -18.67 6.49 11.24
CA PRO A 32 -17.82 6.44 12.41
C PRO A 32 -18.47 5.53 13.47
N PRO A 33 -17.66 4.71 14.17
CA PRO A 33 -18.18 3.78 15.17
C PRO A 33 -18.74 4.48 16.42
N VAL A 34 -18.34 5.73 16.65
CA VAL A 34 -18.75 6.57 17.79
C VAL A 34 -18.83 8.03 17.37
N ASN A 35 -19.58 8.84 18.13
CA ASN A 35 -19.63 10.29 17.96
C ASN A 35 -18.67 10.95 18.95
N ILE A 36 -17.70 11.72 18.45
CA ILE A 36 -16.59 12.25 19.23
C ILE A 36 -16.82 13.75 19.46
N SER A 37 -16.69 14.20 20.71
CA SER A 37 -16.82 15.61 21.07
C SER A 37 -15.83 15.98 22.16
N PRO A 38 -15.10 17.11 22.06
CA PRO A 38 -14.13 17.54 23.07
C PRO A 38 -14.78 17.99 24.39
N VAL A 39 -16.10 18.16 24.42
CA VAL A 39 -16.85 18.53 25.64
C VAL A 39 -17.62 17.35 26.25
N LYS A 40 -17.45 16.14 25.72
CA LYS A 40 -18.12 14.93 26.21
C LYS A 40 -17.68 14.57 27.64
N PRO A 41 -18.57 14.07 28.51
CA PRO A 41 -18.21 13.51 29.80
C PRO A 41 -17.15 12.38 29.71
N VAL A 42 -16.31 12.25 30.73
CA VAL A 42 -15.23 11.23 30.78
C VAL A 42 -15.77 9.81 30.71
N LEU A 43 -16.90 9.53 31.38
CA LEU A 43 -17.52 8.21 31.38
C LEU A 43 -17.88 7.77 29.96
N ASP A 44 -18.41 8.67 29.16
CA ASP A 44 -18.81 8.36 27.80
C ASP A 44 -17.62 8.09 26.86
N TYR A 45 -16.40 8.54 27.20
CA TYR A 45 -15.19 8.15 26.46
C TYR A 45 -14.81 6.68 26.72
N LEU A 46 -15.05 6.18 27.93
CA LEU A 46 -14.81 4.76 28.26
C LEU A 46 -15.79 3.86 27.51
N GLU A 47 -17.06 4.27 27.41
CA GLU A 47 -18.05 3.57 26.58
C GLU A 47 -17.65 3.57 25.09
N ASP A 48 -17.17 4.70 24.58
CA ASP A 48 -16.69 4.80 23.21
C ASP A 48 -15.49 3.88 22.96
N ALA A 49 -14.56 3.79 23.91
CA ALA A 49 -13.42 2.88 23.83
C ALA A 49 -13.87 1.41 23.75
N ALA A 50 -14.86 1.01 24.55
CA ALA A 50 -15.44 -0.34 24.48
C ALA A 50 -16.13 -0.60 23.13
N ARG A 51 -16.86 0.39 22.59
CA ARG A 51 -17.47 0.31 21.25
C ARG A 51 -16.43 0.16 20.15
N PHE A 52 -15.31 0.87 20.23
CA PHE A 52 -14.20 0.69 19.30
C PHE A 52 -13.68 -0.74 19.31
N GLN A 53 -13.37 -1.28 20.50
CA GLN A 53 -12.87 -2.65 20.65
C GLN A 53 -13.85 -3.69 20.08
N GLY A 54 -15.15 -3.53 20.37
CA GLY A 54 -16.20 -4.41 19.82
C GLY A 54 -16.32 -4.34 18.30
N ASN A 55 -16.25 -3.14 17.72
CA ASN A 55 -16.32 -2.96 16.28
C ASN A 55 -15.09 -3.49 15.54
N VAL A 56 -13.88 -3.34 16.12
CA VAL A 56 -12.67 -3.96 15.56
C VAL A 56 -12.78 -5.48 15.54
N ALA A 57 -13.28 -6.10 16.63
CA ALA A 57 -13.50 -7.54 16.68
C ALA A 57 -14.56 -8.00 15.66
N ALA A 58 -15.66 -7.25 15.50
CA ALA A 58 -16.71 -7.56 14.54
C ALA A 58 -16.30 -7.32 13.07
N PHE A 59 -15.34 -6.43 12.82
CA PHE A 59 -14.85 -6.15 11.48
C PHE A 59 -14.23 -7.39 10.83
N GLY A 60 -13.46 -8.18 11.60
CA GLY A 60 -12.82 -9.40 11.09
C GLY A 60 -13.78 -10.44 10.52
N SER A 61 -15.08 -10.39 10.85
CA SER A 61 -16.07 -11.39 10.45
C SER A 61 -16.99 -10.98 9.29
N ARG A 62 -16.86 -9.76 8.73
CA ARG A 62 -17.92 -9.16 7.90
C ARG A 62 -17.63 -8.98 6.40
N VAL A 63 -16.42 -9.24 5.90
CA VAL A 63 -16.01 -8.51 4.70
C VAL A 63 -16.29 -9.24 3.38
N MET A 64 -17.42 -8.93 2.74
CA MET A 64 -17.52 -8.99 1.28
C MET A 64 -16.87 -7.74 0.70
N VAL A 65 -15.61 -7.85 0.28
CA VAL A 65 -14.90 -6.76 -0.40
C VAL A 65 -14.96 -6.97 -1.90
N GLN A 66 -15.24 -5.90 -2.64
CA GLN A 66 -14.96 -5.90 -4.08
C GLN A 66 -13.45 -5.89 -4.26
N GLN A 67 -12.93 -6.89 -4.96
CA GLN A 67 -11.52 -6.97 -5.30
C GLN A 67 -11.26 -6.44 -6.70
N ARG A 68 -10.21 -5.63 -6.84
CA ARG A 68 -9.77 -5.10 -8.12
C ARG A 68 -8.26 -5.24 -8.25
N LYS A 69 -7.82 -5.72 -9.42
CA LYS A 69 -6.41 -5.68 -9.82
C LYS A 69 -6.14 -4.38 -10.56
N PHE A 70 -5.15 -3.64 -10.09
CA PHE A 70 -4.58 -2.48 -10.78
C PHE A 70 -3.23 -2.86 -11.36
N SER A 71 -2.92 -2.39 -12.56
CA SER A 71 -1.64 -2.65 -13.23
C SER A 71 -1.12 -1.38 -13.84
N ILE A 72 0.17 -1.10 -13.63
CA ILE A 72 0.87 0.02 -14.26
C ILE A 72 2.16 -0.49 -14.91
N LEU A 73 2.60 0.20 -15.96
CA LEU A 73 3.92 0.03 -16.58
C LEU A 73 4.59 1.40 -16.54
N THR A 74 5.75 1.49 -15.88
CA THR A 74 6.43 2.76 -15.63
C THR A 74 7.95 2.59 -15.61
N CYS A 75 8.70 3.67 -15.81
CA CYS A 75 10.13 3.71 -15.51
C CYS A 75 10.42 4.15 -14.07
N GLY A 76 9.38 4.43 -13.27
CA GLY A 76 9.51 4.98 -11.93
C GLY A 76 10.03 6.41 -11.98
N ASP A 77 11.03 6.70 -11.16
CA ASP A 77 11.73 7.97 -11.08
C ASP A 77 12.86 8.10 -12.12
N ALA A 78 13.05 7.08 -12.96
CA ALA A 78 13.96 7.16 -14.10
C ALA A 78 13.32 7.90 -15.29
N VAL A 79 14.12 8.70 -15.99
CA VAL A 79 13.66 9.56 -17.11
C VAL A 79 13.17 8.72 -18.30
N ASN A 80 13.82 7.59 -18.55
CA ASN A 80 13.53 6.66 -19.64
C ASN A 80 14.05 5.25 -19.33
N THR A 81 13.79 4.30 -20.23
CA THR A 81 14.21 2.90 -20.10
C THR A 81 15.73 2.71 -20.01
N SER A 82 16.52 3.53 -20.70
CA SER A 82 17.99 3.50 -20.62
C SER A 82 18.47 3.91 -19.23
N SER A 83 17.95 5.00 -18.67
CA SER A 83 18.28 5.44 -17.32
C SER A 83 17.81 4.44 -16.25
N LEU A 84 16.67 3.77 -16.47
CA LEU A 84 16.21 2.68 -15.62
C LEU A 84 17.20 1.51 -15.64
N ARG A 85 17.63 1.08 -16.84
CA ARG A 85 18.65 0.05 -17.01
C ARG A 85 19.94 0.40 -16.27
N ASP A 86 20.41 1.65 -16.40
CA ASP A 86 21.64 2.10 -15.73
C ASP A 86 21.53 2.04 -14.21
N LYS A 87 20.37 2.42 -13.64
CA LYS A 87 20.09 2.28 -12.20
C LYS A 87 20.11 0.82 -11.76
N LEU A 88 19.39 -0.04 -12.48
CA LEU A 88 19.32 -1.47 -12.15
C LEU A 88 20.70 -2.14 -12.19
N LEU A 89 21.53 -1.84 -13.20
CA LEU A 89 22.90 -2.36 -13.32
C LEU A 89 23.83 -1.90 -12.20
N LYS A 90 23.56 -0.72 -11.61
CA LYS A 90 24.28 -0.22 -10.43
C LYS A 90 23.72 -0.74 -9.11
N ASN A 91 22.70 -1.61 -9.14
CA ASN A 91 21.94 -2.05 -7.98
C ASN A 91 21.34 -0.88 -7.17
N GLU A 92 20.97 0.22 -7.85
CA GLU A 92 20.28 1.34 -7.24
C GLU A 92 18.77 1.05 -7.14
N SER A 93 18.15 1.52 -6.06
CA SER A 93 16.70 1.46 -5.93
C SER A 93 16.00 2.37 -6.94
N VAL A 94 14.86 1.92 -7.44
CA VAL A 94 13.97 2.69 -8.32
C VAL A 94 12.71 3.03 -7.55
N PHE A 95 12.27 4.28 -7.62
CA PHE A 95 11.10 4.75 -6.88
C PHE A 95 9.89 4.89 -7.81
N VAL A 96 8.72 4.42 -7.37
CA VAL A 96 7.45 4.52 -8.10
C VAL A 96 6.41 5.15 -7.18
N SER A 97 5.97 6.36 -7.53
CA SER A 97 4.96 7.09 -6.76
C SER A 97 3.58 6.95 -7.40
N LEU A 98 2.60 6.52 -6.59
CA LEU A 98 1.20 6.41 -7.01
C LEU A 98 0.37 7.53 -6.40
N ASP A 99 -0.16 8.42 -7.24
CA ASP A 99 -0.93 9.58 -6.80
C ASP A 99 -2.42 9.21 -6.66
N PRO A 100 -3.10 9.64 -5.58
CA PRO A 100 -4.56 9.48 -5.45
C PRO A 100 -5.41 10.06 -6.59
N LYS A 101 -4.84 10.97 -7.39
CA LYS A 101 -5.48 11.63 -8.54
C LYS A 101 -5.23 10.89 -9.85
N ASP A 102 -4.41 9.84 -9.88
CA ASP A 102 -4.16 9.07 -11.10
C ASP A 102 -5.46 8.52 -11.66
N ALA A 103 -5.64 8.63 -12.97
CA ALA A 103 -6.87 8.26 -13.66
C ALA A 103 -7.27 6.79 -13.44
N MET A 104 -6.29 5.91 -13.17
CA MET A 104 -6.53 4.50 -12.85
C MET A 104 -7.34 4.29 -11.56
N PHE A 105 -7.32 5.25 -10.63
CA PHE A 105 -8.07 5.20 -9.38
C PHE A 105 -9.39 5.99 -9.44
N ALA A 106 -9.73 6.55 -10.60
CA ALA A 106 -11.00 7.23 -10.80
C ALA A 106 -12.17 6.26 -10.54
N GLY A 107 -13.20 6.73 -9.82
CA GLY A 107 -14.37 5.92 -9.45
C GLY A 107 -14.17 5.02 -8.23
N PHE A 108 -12.96 4.96 -7.64
CA PHE A 108 -12.68 4.17 -6.44
C PHE A 108 -12.40 5.05 -5.22
N SER A 109 -12.74 4.51 -4.05
CA SER A 109 -12.46 5.07 -2.72
C SER A 109 -11.96 3.95 -1.80
N ARG A 110 -11.26 4.32 -0.73
CA ARG A 110 -10.76 3.38 0.30
C ARG A 110 -10.10 2.13 -0.32
N ILE A 111 -8.98 2.34 -1.00
CA ILE A 111 -8.22 1.28 -1.66
C ILE A 111 -7.21 0.71 -0.67
N ARG A 112 -7.17 -0.62 -0.51
CA ARG A 112 -6.22 -1.31 0.39
C ARG A 112 -5.53 -2.45 -0.35
N VAL A 113 -4.21 -2.53 -0.30
CA VAL A 113 -3.43 -3.59 -0.93
C VAL A 113 -3.50 -4.86 -0.10
N SER A 114 -3.76 -5.98 -0.78
CA SER A 114 -3.59 -7.33 -0.24
C SER A 114 -2.37 -8.03 -0.81
N LYS A 115 -1.93 -7.65 -2.02
CA LYS A 115 -0.79 -8.24 -2.72
C LYS A 115 -0.22 -7.27 -3.74
N ALA A 116 1.10 -7.20 -3.83
CA ALA A 116 1.80 -6.42 -4.84
C ALA A 116 2.82 -7.30 -5.56
N ARG A 117 2.87 -7.20 -6.88
CA ARG A 117 3.86 -7.89 -7.72
C ARG A 117 4.59 -6.88 -8.58
N CYS A 118 5.83 -7.20 -8.92
CA CYS A 118 6.65 -6.34 -9.75
C CYS A 118 7.41 -7.17 -10.77
N TYR A 119 7.39 -6.75 -12.03
CA TYR A 119 8.08 -7.45 -13.11
C TYR A 119 8.97 -6.46 -13.86
N LEU A 120 10.17 -6.90 -14.22
CA LEU A 120 11.03 -6.20 -15.18
C LEU A 120 10.58 -6.59 -16.59
N GLU A 121 9.72 -5.76 -17.19
CA GLU A 121 9.05 -6.08 -18.44
C GLU A 121 10.04 -6.02 -19.61
N GLY A 122 10.27 -7.16 -20.26
CA GLY A 122 11.20 -7.28 -21.39
C GLY A 122 12.65 -7.56 -21.01
N ALA A 123 12.94 -7.75 -19.71
CA ALA A 123 14.20 -8.36 -19.28
C ALA A 123 14.19 -9.87 -19.60
N SER A 124 15.35 -10.40 -19.94
CA SER A 124 15.60 -11.84 -20.14
C SER A 124 16.85 -12.27 -19.37
N VAL A 125 17.05 -13.57 -19.21
CA VAL A 125 18.33 -14.11 -18.69
C VAL A 125 19.43 -13.82 -19.70
N ALA A 126 20.59 -13.35 -19.24
CA ALA A 126 21.74 -13.14 -20.10
C ALA A 126 22.26 -14.49 -20.65
N PRO A 127 22.68 -14.55 -21.92
CA PRO A 127 23.10 -15.81 -22.56
C PRO A 127 24.31 -16.47 -21.88
N ASP A 128 25.16 -15.68 -21.21
CA ASP A 128 26.36 -16.14 -20.51
C ASP A 128 26.11 -16.40 -19.01
N SER A 129 24.85 -16.38 -18.55
CA SER A 129 24.54 -16.63 -17.15
C SER A 129 24.58 -18.13 -16.83
N ASP A 130 25.40 -18.51 -15.84
CA ASP A 130 25.46 -19.87 -15.28
C ASP A 130 24.23 -20.20 -14.39
N ALA A 131 23.29 -19.27 -14.23
CA ALA A 131 22.13 -19.42 -13.35
C ALA A 131 21.12 -20.42 -13.93
N THR A 132 21.31 -21.69 -13.60
CA THR A 132 20.40 -22.79 -13.97
C THR A 132 19.69 -23.35 -12.73
N GLY A 133 18.44 -23.79 -12.89
CA GLY A 133 17.67 -24.44 -11.80
C GLY A 133 17.10 -23.47 -10.74
N GLU A 134 17.19 -23.83 -9.45
CA GLU A 134 16.60 -23.08 -8.32
C GLU A 134 17.14 -21.64 -8.15
N GLY A 135 18.22 -21.27 -8.85
CA GLY A 135 18.76 -19.90 -8.92
C GLY A 135 18.23 -19.03 -10.06
N ALA A 136 17.32 -19.55 -10.90
CA ALA A 136 16.82 -18.88 -12.11
C ALA A 136 15.69 -17.84 -11.85
N GLY A 137 15.31 -17.63 -10.60
CA GLY A 137 14.34 -16.62 -10.20
C GLY A 137 15.01 -15.26 -9.99
N ILE A 138 14.35 -14.17 -10.42
CA ILE A 138 14.72 -12.82 -9.98
C ILE A 138 13.92 -12.46 -8.74
N ARG A 139 14.62 -11.99 -7.71
CA ARG A 139 14.02 -11.45 -6.48
C ARG A 139 13.93 -9.95 -6.55
N LEU A 140 12.77 -9.41 -6.20
CA LEU A 140 12.49 -7.99 -6.15
C LEU A 140 11.96 -7.64 -4.77
N PHE A 141 12.66 -6.74 -4.09
CA PHE A 141 12.20 -6.14 -2.85
C PHE A 141 11.37 -4.91 -3.16
N LEU A 142 10.16 -4.89 -2.60
CA LEU A 142 9.22 -3.78 -2.68
C LEU A 142 9.05 -3.19 -1.28
N LYS A 143 9.32 -1.90 -1.12
CA LYS A 143 9.18 -1.22 0.17
C LYS A 143 8.33 0.04 0.06
N THR A 144 7.42 0.24 1.00
CA THR A 144 6.63 1.48 1.09
C THR A 144 7.32 2.51 1.98
N SER A 145 7.06 3.80 1.76
CA SER A 145 7.63 4.88 2.57
C SER A 145 7.08 4.98 4.00
N GLY A 146 6.02 4.23 4.34
CA GLY A 146 5.27 4.36 5.59
C GLY A 146 4.25 5.49 5.59
N ARG A 147 4.28 6.40 4.60
CA ARG A 147 3.23 7.39 4.37
C ARG A 147 2.36 6.95 3.20
N PHE A 148 1.06 6.85 3.41
CA PHE A 148 0.12 6.44 2.36
C PHE A 148 -1.14 7.29 2.37
N TYR A 149 -1.83 7.33 1.24
CA TYR A 149 -3.01 8.15 1.05
C TYR A 149 -4.26 7.29 0.91
N GLY A 150 -5.34 7.72 1.56
CA GLY A 150 -6.66 7.10 1.41
C GLY A 150 -7.61 8.05 0.69
N ILE A 151 -8.16 7.61 -0.44
CA ILE A 151 -9.23 8.34 -1.13
C ILE A 151 -10.51 8.27 -0.30
N ASN A 152 -11.08 9.43 0.01
CA ASN A 152 -12.30 9.54 0.82
C ASN A 152 -13.54 9.08 0.05
N LEU A 153 -14.57 8.61 0.78
CA LEU A 153 -15.88 8.26 0.20
C LEU A 153 -16.63 9.53 -0.25
N PRO A 154 -17.47 9.44 -1.30
CA PRO A 154 -18.31 10.55 -1.72
C PRO A 154 -19.30 10.93 -0.62
N GLY A 155 -19.67 12.21 -0.54
CA GLY A 155 -20.69 12.69 0.42
C GLY A 155 -20.17 13.03 1.82
N ARG A 156 -18.87 13.00 2.08
CA ARG A 156 -18.28 13.55 3.32
C ARG A 156 -18.53 15.06 3.36
N LYS A 157 -19.50 15.49 4.18
CA LYS A 157 -20.19 16.79 4.09
C LYS A 157 -19.35 18.03 4.39
N ASP A 158 -18.15 17.88 4.93
CA ASP A 158 -17.43 19.00 5.55
C ASP A 158 -16.12 19.36 4.85
N GLY A 159 -16.17 19.81 3.58
CA GLY A 159 -15.03 20.45 2.89
C GLY A 159 -13.70 19.69 2.94
N ALA A 160 -13.73 18.40 3.27
CA ALA A 160 -12.56 17.63 3.61
C ALA A 160 -11.76 17.37 2.35
N ALA A 161 -10.43 17.39 2.48
CA ALA A 161 -9.54 17.06 1.37
C ALA A 161 -9.99 15.74 0.71
N PRO A 162 -9.93 15.62 -0.63
CA PRO A 162 -10.40 14.44 -1.33
C PRO A 162 -9.63 13.15 -0.95
N PHE A 163 -8.49 13.32 -0.28
CA PHE A 163 -7.64 12.29 0.25
C PHE A 163 -7.22 12.62 1.70
N ASN A 164 -7.13 11.59 2.53
CA ASN A 164 -6.46 11.66 3.82
C ASN A 164 -5.02 11.14 3.67
N ALA A 165 -4.07 11.74 4.39
CA ALA A 165 -2.73 11.19 4.56
C ALA A 165 -2.67 10.40 5.86
N PHE A 166 -2.09 9.20 5.81
CA PHE A 166 -1.83 8.35 6.94
C PHE A 166 -0.32 8.14 7.06
N VAL A 167 0.14 7.99 8.30
CA VAL A 167 1.52 7.63 8.62
C VAL A 167 1.47 6.35 9.44
N GLY A 168 2.24 5.36 9.01
CA GLY A 168 2.44 4.09 9.69
C GLY A 168 3.79 3.51 9.35
N ASP A 169 4.01 2.24 9.69
CA ASP A 169 5.28 1.60 9.43
C ASP A 169 5.48 1.30 7.94
N ALA A 170 6.69 1.53 7.45
CA ALA A 170 7.10 1.08 6.13
C ALA A 170 6.92 -0.44 6.03
N ARG A 171 6.32 -0.91 4.94
CA ARG A 171 6.13 -2.34 4.67
C ARG A 171 7.12 -2.78 3.62
N ALA A 172 7.75 -3.93 3.84
CA ALA A 172 8.63 -4.58 2.87
C ALA A 172 8.00 -5.89 2.42
N LEU A 173 7.99 -6.13 1.12
CA LEU A 173 7.51 -7.34 0.48
C LEU A 173 8.64 -7.92 -0.37
N LEU A 174 8.73 -9.24 -0.40
CA LEU A 174 9.57 -9.96 -1.32
C LEU A 174 8.69 -10.55 -2.42
N PHE A 175 9.06 -10.33 -3.68
CA PHE A 175 8.45 -10.97 -4.82
C PHE A 175 9.52 -11.67 -5.65
N GLU A 176 9.28 -12.91 -6.04
CA GLU A 176 10.22 -13.70 -6.83
C GLU A 176 9.48 -14.39 -7.98
N TYR A 177 10.03 -14.26 -9.19
CA TYR A 177 9.48 -14.88 -10.38
C TYR A 177 10.59 -15.38 -11.30
N SER A 178 10.28 -16.41 -12.09
CA SER A 178 11.14 -16.90 -13.16
C SER A 178 11.06 -15.97 -14.36
N VAL A 179 12.21 -15.48 -14.82
CA VAL A 179 12.27 -14.52 -15.94
C VAL A 179 11.87 -15.18 -17.27
N GLU A 180 12.09 -16.48 -17.41
CA GLU A 180 11.84 -17.23 -18.65
C GLU A 180 10.35 -17.42 -18.94
N ASP A 181 9.59 -17.89 -17.95
CA ASP A 181 8.18 -18.29 -18.10
C ASP A 181 7.20 -17.42 -17.29
N ARG A 182 7.71 -16.47 -16.50
CA ARG A 182 6.95 -15.61 -15.57
C ARG A 182 6.21 -16.37 -14.47
N SER A 183 6.59 -17.62 -14.20
CA SER A 183 6.04 -18.36 -13.06
C SER A 183 6.44 -17.68 -11.75
N ILE A 184 5.54 -17.71 -10.77
CA ILE A 184 5.74 -17.06 -9.47
C ILE A 184 6.35 -18.08 -8.52
N ILE A 185 7.52 -17.73 -7.99
CA ILE A 185 8.26 -18.55 -7.03
C ILE A 185 7.91 -18.10 -5.60
N CYS A 186 7.91 -16.78 -5.36
CA CYS A 186 7.49 -16.17 -4.11
C CYS A 186 6.55 -15.01 -4.40
N ASP A 187 5.33 -15.04 -3.86
CA ASP A 187 4.34 -14.01 -4.10
C ASP A 187 4.46 -12.86 -3.10
N GLY A 188 4.25 -11.62 -3.55
CA GLY A 188 4.38 -10.41 -2.73
C GLY A 188 3.14 -10.15 -1.88
N GLU A 189 2.78 -11.12 -1.03
CA GLU A 189 1.60 -11.03 -0.17
C GLU A 189 1.79 -9.99 0.94
N TYR A 190 0.78 -9.14 1.12
CA TYR A 190 0.78 -8.07 2.11
C TYR A 190 0.35 -8.61 3.48
N GLY A 191 1.24 -9.37 4.14
CA GLY A 191 1.04 -9.94 5.47
C GLY A 191 -0.13 -10.94 5.58
N GLN A 192 -0.36 -11.48 6.77
CA GLN A 192 -1.50 -12.38 6.98
C GLN A 192 -2.82 -11.60 6.91
N ASN A 193 -3.90 -12.22 6.43
CA ASN A 193 -5.25 -11.63 6.40
C ASN A 193 -5.73 -11.07 7.76
N LEU A 194 -5.09 -11.47 8.86
CA LEU A 194 -5.38 -11.06 10.23
C LEU A 194 -4.56 -9.83 10.70
N ASP A 195 -3.55 -9.39 9.95
CA ASP A 195 -2.89 -8.12 10.21
C ASP A 195 -3.82 -6.99 9.76
N TYR A 196 -4.56 -6.44 10.72
CA TYR A 196 -5.62 -5.44 10.51
C TYR A 196 -5.14 -4.10 9.91
N THR A 197 -3.88 -3.97 9.48
CA THR A 197 -3.28 -2.74 8.96
C THR A 197 -2.82 -2.86 7.49
N ARG A 198 -3.75 -3.26 6.60
CA ARG A 198 -3.51 -3.13 5.15
C ARG A 198 -3.39 -1.66 4.77
N GLN A 199 -2.31 -1.31 4.07
CA GLN A 199 -2.10 0.05 3.58
C GLN A 199 -2.68 0.23 2.18
N SER A 200 -2.85 1.48 1.78
CA SER A 200 -3.25 1.84 0.41
C SER A 200 -2.07 1.68 -0.57
N PRO A 201 -2.31 1.36 -1.86
CA PRO A 201 -1.24 1.36 -2.86
C PRO A 201 -0.72 2.77 -3.13
N LEU A 202 -1.49 3.80 -2.75
CA LEU A 202 -1.22 5.22 -2.99
C LEU A 202 -0.11 5.71 -2.05
N THR A 203 1.12 5.37 -2.39
CA THR A 203 2.35 5.68 -1.66
C THR A 203 3.52 5.72 -2.64
N GLU A 204 4.69 6.00 -2.13
CA GLU A 204 5.95 5.80 -2.84
C GLU A 204 6.45 4.39 -2.56
N TRP A 205 6.71 3.65 -3.63
CA TRP A 205 7.25 2.31 -3.64
C TRP A 205 8.70 2.34 -4.06
N GLU A 206 9.57 1.84 -3.20
CA GLU A 206 10.97 1.56 -3.51
C GLU A 206 11.10 0.14 -4.03
N LEU A 207 11.73 -0.01 -5.20
CA LEU A 207 12.04 -1.28 -5.84
C LEU A 207 13.55 -1.50 -5.85
N SER A 208 14.01 -2.67 -5.45
CA SER A 208 15.40 -3.10 -5.62
C SER A 208 15.50 -4.59 -5.96
N ILE A 209 16.57 -4.98 -6.66
CA ILE A 209 16.87 -6.39 -6.91
C ILE A 209 17.44 -7.00 -5.64
N GLY A 210 16.83 -8.10 -5.19
CA GLY A 210 17.18 -8.79 -3.96
C GLY A 210 18.29 -9.81 -4.12
N ALA A 211 18.99 -10.09 -3.03
CA ALA A 211 20.03 -11.10 -2.99
C ALA A 211 19.49 -12.54 -3.04
N GLY A 212 20.29 -13.44 -3.62
CA GLY A 212 20.08 -14.90 -3.60
C GLY A 212 19.23 -15.45 -4.75
N GLY A 213 18.86 -14.62 -5.73
CA GLY A 213 18.42 -15.04 -7.06
C GLY A 213 19.26 -14.33 -8.14
N LEU A 214 18.75 -14.28 -9.36
CA LEU A 214 19.34 -13.52 -10.47
C LEU A 214 19.63 -12.07 -10.05
N GLN A 215 20.86 -11.63 -10.30
CA GLN A 215 21.27 -10.24 -10.08
C GLN A 215 21.20 -9.45 -11.39
N ALA A 216 21.33 -8.12 -11.31
CA ALA A 216 21.28 -7.26 -12.49
C ALA A 216 22.29 -7.66 -13.59
N ARG A 217 23.46 -8.20 -13.21
CA ARG A 217 24.49 -8.68 -14.13
C ARG A 217 24.11 -9.94 -14.90
N ASP A 218 23.16 -10.72 -14.37
CA ASP A 218 22.71 -12.00 -14.93
C ASP A 218 21.52 -11.79 -15.89
N LEU A 219 21.12 -10.53 -16.12
CA LEU A 219 19.96 -10.14 -16.90
C LEU A 219 20.38 -9.35 -18.14
N ASP A 220 19.75 -9.66 -19.26
CA ASP A 220 19.79 -8.83 -20.45
C ASP A 220 18.63 -7.83 -20.44
N PHE A 221 18.97 -6.54 -20.42
CA PHE A 221 18.04 -5.41 -20.44
C PHE A 221 17.87 -4.76 -21.82
N THR A 222 18.36 -5.40 -22.90
CA THR A 222 18.30 -4.83 -24.26
C THR A 222 16.86 -4.56 -24.70
N ASN A 223 15.91 -5.40 -24.30
CA ASN A 223 14.48 -5.26 -24.61
C ASN A 223 13.64 -4.70 -23.45
N LEU A 224 14.28 -4.07 -22.45
CA LEU A 224 13.60 -3.54 -21.27
C LEU A 224 12.60 -2.44 -21.67
N LYS A 225 11.33 -2.66 -21.33
CA LYS A 225 10.22 -1.72 -21.55
C LYS A 225 9.90 -0.87 -20.32
N GLY A 226 10.26 -1.36 -19.14
CA GLY A 226 9.99 -0.70 -17.87
C GLY A 226 9.68 -1.69 -16.75
N ILE A 227 9.18 -1.16 -15.65
CA ILE A 227 8.72 -1.91 -14.49
C ILE A 227 7.20 -2.02 -14.57
N ARG A 228 6.68 -3.25 -14.59
CA ARG A 228 5.26 -3.52 -14.43
C ARG A 228 4.94 -3.80 -12.97
N MET A 229 4.13 -2.96 -12.34
CA MET A 229 3.61 -3.22 -11.00
C MET A 229 2.15 -3.63 -11.06
N GLU A 230 1.79 -4.65 -10.30
CA GLU A 230 0.43 -5.16 -10.18
C GLU A 230 -0.01 -5.16 -8.71
N PHE A 231 -1.16 -4.57 -8.43
CA PHE A 231 -1.70 -4.45 -7.07
C PHE A 231 -3.07 -5.10 -7.03
N TRP A 232 -3.22 -6.10 -6.17
CA TRP A 232 -4.53 -6.62 -5.79
C TRP A 232 -5.03 -5.82 -4.62
N CYS A 233 -6.20 -5.23 -4.80
CA CYS A 233 -6.75 -4.29 -3.86
C CYS A 233 -8.18 -4.65 -3.50
N ASP A 234 -8.47 -4.41 -2.23
CA ASP A 234 -9.78 -4.28 -1.66
C ASP A 234 -10.26 -2.83 -1.85
N ILE A 235 -11.45 -2.62 -2.41
CA ILE A 235 -11.94 -1.29 -2.80
C ILE A 235 -13.40 -1.03 -2.42
N THR A 236 -13.76 0.25 -2.37
CA THR A 236 -15.14 0.76 -2.40
C THR A 236 -15.34 1.64 -3.63
N LEU A 237 -16.57 1.72 -4.16
CA LEU A 237 -16.91 2.59 -5.28
C LEU A 237 -17.26 4.01 -4.80
N LYS A 238 -16.90 5.01 -5.61
CA LYS A 238 -17.44 6.38 -5.53
C LYS A 238 -18.80 6.38 -6.23
N ILE A 239 -19.88 6.11 -5.50
CA ILE A 239 -21.26 6.27 -6.00
C ILE A 239 -21.76 7.66 -5.64
#